data_AF-A0A127VHV7-F1
#
_entry.id   AF-A0A127VHV7-F1
#
_cell.length_a   1.000
_cell.length_b   1.000
_cell.length_c   1.000
_cell.angle_alpha   90.00
_cell.angle_beta   90.00
_cell.angle_gamma   90.00
#
_symmetry.space_group_name_H-M   'P 1'
#
loop_
_entity.id
_entity.type
_entity.pdbx_description
1 polymer ?
#
loop_
_entity_poly.entity_id
_entity_poly.type
_entity_poly.pdbx_seq_one_letter_code
_entity_poly.pdbx_strand_id
1 'polypeptide(L)'
;MTMDKPAWMEDRTKERDYNAKLVYSKDAYHSGCWIYSERTGKLYTPREFLESDEVISWKRGEEEKGIFTILDPRKFRYLILENVKNQTEEAINLEKRIDEYYEMSPRPKNKKPKFNV
;
A
#
# COMPACT_ATOMS: atom_id res chain seq x y z
N MET A 1 -28.11 22.21 -2.81
CA MET A 1 -29.18 21.22 -2.56
C MET A 1 -28.53 19.85 -2.57
N THR A 2 -28.22 19.31 -1.39
CA THR A 2 -27.76 17.92 -1.24
C THR A 2 -29.00 17.03 -1.34
N MET A 3 -29.08 16.23 -2.42
CA MET A 3 -30.09 15.19 -2.52
C MET A 3 -29.68 14.07 -1.55
N ASP A 4 -30.32 14.02 -0.39
CA ASP A 4 -30.21 12.91 0.53
C ASP A 4 -30.74 11.66 -0.17
N LYS A 5 -29.88 10.64 -0.30
CA LYS A 5 -30.24 9.37 -0.91
C LYS A 5 -31.22 8.64 0.01
N PRO A 6 -32.24 7.96 -0.53
CA PRO A 6 -33.22 7.27 0.31
C PRO A 6 -32.62 6.04 0.99
N ALA A 7 -32.95 5.82 2.27
CA ALA A 7 -32.35 4.81 3.16
C ALA A 7 -32.32 3.37 2.58
N TRP A 8 -33.32 2.99 1.79
CA TRP A 8 -33.38 1.66 1.17
C TRP A 8 -32.30 1.40 0.09
N MET A 9 -31.67 2.45 -0.44
CA MET A 9 -30.53 2.32 -1.35
C MET A 9 -29.22 2.03 -0.60
N GLU A 10 -29.09 2.48 0.65
CA GLU A 10 -27.86 2.28 1.44
C GLU A 10 -27.67 0.81 1.82
N ASP A 11 -28.74 0.13 2.22
CA ASP A 11 -28.69 -1.28 2.64
C ASP A 11 -28.28 -2.23 1.51
N ARG A 12 -28.80 -2.01 0.30
CA ARG A 12 -28.44 -2.85 -0.87
C ARG A 12 -26.98 -2.69 -1.30
N THR A 13 -26.39 -1.53 -1.04
CA THR A 13 -25.00 -1.25 -1.41
C THR A 13 -24.05 -1.95 -0.43
N LYS A 14 -24.38 -1.95 0.87
CA LYS A 14 -23.63 -2.67 1.91
C LYS A 14 -23.67 -4.19 1.71
N GLU A 15 -24.83 -4.76 1.41
CA GLU A 15 -24.95 -6.19 1.12
C GLU A 15 -24.14 -6.62 -0.11
N ARG A 16 -24.14 -5.80 -1.16
CA ARG A 16 -23.36 -6.09 -2.37
C ARG A 16 -21.86 -6.08 -2.11
N ASP A 17 -21.36 -5.09 -1.35
CA ASP A 17 -19.94 -5.00 -1.00
C ASP A 17 -19.50 -6.16 -0.11
N TYR A 18 -20.32 -6.50 0.90
CA TYR A 18 -20.06 -7.67 1.75
C TYR A 18 -20.00 -8.97 0.95
N ASN A 19 -20.96 -9.19 0.05
CA ASN A 19 -20.99 -10.39 -0.79
C ASN A 19 -19.78 -10.45 -1.75
N ALA A 20 -19.35 -9.32 -2.29
CA ALA A 20 -18.16 -9.26 -3.13
C ALA A 20 -16.89 -9.58 -2.32
N LYS A 21 -16.74 -9.01 -1.11
CA LYS A 21 -15.62 -9.34 -0.21
C LYS A 21 -15.62 -10.81 0.18
N LEU A 22 -16.80 -11.40 0.37
CA LEU A 22 -16.96 -12.79 0.70
C LEU A 22 -16.41 -13.74 -0.37
N VAL A 23 -16.46 -13.36 -1.65
CA VAL A 23 -15.85 -14.16 -2.73
C VAL A 23 -14.33 -14.21 -2.54
N TYR A 24 -13.68 -13.04 -2.45
CA TYR A 24 -12.24 -12.95 -2.23
C TYR A 24 -11.78 -13.66 -0.94
N SER A 25 -12.52 -13.46 0.16
CA SER A 25 -12.21 -14.12 1.43
C SER A 25 -12.34 -15.63 1.37
N LYS A 26 -13.35 -16.16 0.66
CA LYS A 26 -13.47 -17.61 0.48
C LYS A 26 -12.32 -18.16 -0.36
N ASP A 27 -12.02 -17.52 -1.48
CA ASP A 27 -10.95 -17.97 -2.38
C ASP A 27 -9.60 -17.97 -1.66
N ALA A 28 -9.28 -16.88 -0.95
CA ALA A 28 -8.06 -16.76 -0.16
C ALA A 28 -8.00 -17.79 0.99
N TYR A 29 -9.11 -18.01 1.70
CA TYR A 29 -9.18 -19.01 2.77
C TYR A 29 -8.92 -20.42 2.25
N HIS A 30 -9.57 -20.81 1.14
CA HIS A 30 -9.43 -22.14 0.56
C HIS A 30 -8.02 -22.39 -0.01
N SER A 31 -7.37 -21.36 -0.51
CA SER A 31 -6.00 -21.43 -1.03
C SER A 31 -4.92 -21.22 0.04
N GLY A 32 -5.28 -20.90 1.28
CA GLY A 32 -4.33 -20.60 2.36
C GLY A 32 -3.55 -19.30 2.13
N CYS A 33 -4.09 -18.41 1.31
CA CYS A 33 -3.50 -17.16 0.88
C CYS A 33 -4.15 -15.96 1.59
N TRP A 34 -3.51 -14.80 1.47
CA TRP A 34 -3.99 -13.52 2.00
C TRP A 34 -4.37 -12.58 0.85
N ILE A 35 -5.10 -11.52 1.16
CA ILE A 35 -5.64 -10.58 0.18
C ILE A 35 -4.85 -9.27 0.29
N TYR A 36 -4.19 -8.89 -0.79
CA TYR A 36 -3.46 -7.64 -0.90
C TYR A 36 -4.31 -6.60 -1.62
N SER A 37 -4.44 -5.41 -1.04
CA SER A 37 -5.08 -4.26 -1.67
C SER A 37 -4.00 -3.40 -2.33
N GLU A 38 -3.98 -3.38 -3.66
CA GLU A 38 -3.08 -2.51 -4.41
C GLU A 38 -3.36 -1.02 -4.15
N ARG A 39 -4.61 -0.70 -3.78
CA ARG A 39 -5.03 0.67 -3.47
C ARG A 39 -4.44 1.18 -2.16
N THR A 40 -4.49 0.39 -1.10
CA THR A 40 -4.03 0.82 0.23
C THR A 40 -2.63 0.31 0.59
N GLY A 41 -2.08 -0.61 -0.20
CA GLY A 41 -0.81 -1.27 0.07
C GLY A 41 -0.88 -2.22 1.28
N LYS A 42 -2.07 -2.61 1.71
CA LYS A 42 -2.29 -3.44 2.90
C LYS A 42 -2.54 -4.88 2.53
N LEU A 43 -2.06 -5.77 3.39
CA LEU A 43 -2.29 -7.20 3.30
C LEU A 43 -3.25 -7.61 4.42
N TYR A 44 -4.31 -8.31 4.05
CA TYR A 44 -5.39 -8.74 4.95
C TYR A 44 -5.48 -10.26 4.97
N THR A 45 -5.69 -10.83 6.16
CA THR A 45 -6.25 -12.17 6.26
C THR A 45 -7.68 -12.19 5.68
N PRO A 46 -8.20 -13.37 5.28
CA PRO A 46 -9.58 -13.49 4.82
C PRO A 46 -10.63 -12.88 5.76
N ARG A 47 -10.39 -12.99 7.07
CA ARG A 47 -11.27 -12.43 8.10
C ARG A 47 -11.16 -10.92 8.18
N GLU A 48 -9.94 -10.39 8.27
CA GLU A 48 -9.70 -8.94 8.33
C GLU A 48 -10.25 -8.24 7.08
N PHE A 49 -10.19 -8.88 5.91
CA PHE A 49 -10.71 -8.30 4.68
C PHE A 49 -12.23 -8.10 4.73
N LEU A 50 -12.99 -9.05 5.31
CA LEU A 50 -14.44 -8.92 5.49
C LEU A 50 -14.81 -7.80 6.45
N GLU A 51 -14.00 -7.62 7.48
CA GLU A 51 -14.20 -6.62 8.52
C GLU A 51 -13.63 -5.24 8.12
N SER A 52 -12.92 -5.16 6.98
CA SER A 52 -12.27 -3.93 6.52
C SER A 52 -13.22 -2.94 5.86
N ASP A 53 -12.83 -1.67 5.89
CA ASP A 53 -13.47 -0.56 5.16
C ASP A 53 -13.05 -0.50 3.66
N GLU A 54 -12.42 -1.55 3.13
CA GLU A 54 -12.15 -1.64 1.69
C GLU A 54 -13.47 -1.60 0.93
N VAL A 55 -13.48 -1.11 -0.31
CA VAL A 55 -14.72 -1.04 -1.11
C VAL A 55 -14.41 -1.61 -2.47
N ILE A 56 -15.22 -2.58 -2.90
CA ILE A 56 -15.10 -3.17 -4.23
C ILE A 56 -15.90 -2.31 -5.21
N SER A 57 -15.20 -1.43 -5.94
CA SER A 57 -15.80 -0.60 -6.97
C SER A 57 -16.11 -1.41 -8.23
N TRP A 58 -17.36 -1.31 -8.69
CA TRP A 58 -17.81 -1.90 -9.94
C TRP A 58 -18.06 -0.77 -10.95
N LYS A 59 -17.26 -0.68 -12.01
CA LYS A 59 -17.51 0.26 -13.11
C LYS A 59 -18.18 -0.47 -14.26
N ARG A 60 -19.38 -0.01 -14.65
CA ARG A 60 -20.15 -0.52 -15.82
C ARG A 60 -20.40 -2.04 -15.80
N GLY A 61 -20.54 -2.64 -14.62
CA GLY A 61 -20.81 -4.08 -14.47
C GLY A 61 -19.55 -4.96 -14.49
N GLU A 62 -18.37 -4.37 -14.71
CA GLU A 62 -17.10 -5.05 -14.47
C GLU A 62 -16.54 -4.59 -13.13
N GLU A 63 -16.00 -5.54 -12.36
CA GLU A 63 -15.15 -5.21 -11.23
C GLU A 63 -13.94 -4.43 -11.76
N GLU A 64 -13.55 -3.38 -11.04
CA GLU A 64 -12.34 -2.64 -11.38
C GLU A 64 -11.14 -3.59 -11.22
N LYS A 65 -10.74 -4.21 -12.33
CA LYS A 65 -9.74 -5.28 -12.35
C LYS A 65 -8.46 -4.84 -11.66
N GLY A 66 -7.95 -5.70 -10.80
CA GLY A 66 -6.59 -5.59 -10.25
C GLY A 66 -6.47 -4.86 -8.92
N ILE A 67 -7.55 -4.42 -8.27
CA ILE A 67 -7.42 -3.75 -6.96
C ILE A 67 -7.03 -4.73 -5.85
N PHE A 68 -7.50 -5.98 -5.94
CA PHE A 68 -7.24 -7.00 -4.92
C PHE A 68 -6.54 -8.21 -5.53
N THR A 69 -5.45 -8.63 -4.89
CA THR A 69 -4.63 -9.78 -5.32
C THR A 69 -4.57 -10.82 -4.22
N ILE A 70 -4.81 -12.09 -4.56
CA ILE A 70 -4.63 -13.19 -3.62
C ILE A 70 -3.18 -13.66 -3.71
N LEU A 71 -2.46 -13.59 -2.59
CA LEU A 71 -1.02 -13.83 -2.52
C LEU A 71 -0.67 -14.78 -1.36
N ASP A 72 0.38 -15.58 -1.56
CA ASP A 72 0.97 -16.37 -0.49
C ASP A 72 1.73 -15.44 0.48
N PRO A 73 1.30 -15.32 1.75
CA PRO A 73 1.92 -14.40 2.70
C PRO A 73 3.39 -14.72 2.98
N ARG A 74 3.82 -15.98 2.85
CA ARG A 74 5.23 -16.37 3.08
C ARG A 74 6.13 -15.86 1.97
N LYS A 75 5.69 -16.00 0.71
CA LYS A 75 6.40 -15.46 -0.46
C LYS A 75 6.41 -13.94 -0.42
N PHE A 76 5.28 -13.33 -0.08
CA PHE A 76 5.17 -11.87 0.01
C PHE A 76 6.09 -11.30 1.10
N ARG A 77 6.17 -11.95 2.27
CA ARG A 77 7.14 -11.59 3.32
C ARG A 77 8.58 -11.61 2.80
N TYR A 78 8.95 -12.64 2.05
CA TYR A 78 10.31 -12.74 1.49
C TYR A 78 10.61 -11.57 0.54
N LEU A 79 9.68 -11.24 -0.37
CA LEU A 79 9.81 -10.13 -1.29
C LEU A 79 9.97 -8.78 -0.58
N ILE A 80 9.21 -8.54 0.50
CA ILE A 80 9.37 -7.32 1.31
C ILE A 80 10.76 -7.25 1.92
N LEU A 81 11.23 -8.34 2.53
CA LEU A 81 12.55 -8.37 3.16
C LEU A 81 13.69 -8.15 2.16
N GLU A 82 13.57 -8.74 0.97
CA GLU A 82 14.51 -8.53 -0.13
C GLU A 82 14.50 -7.07 -0.60
N ASN A 83 13.32 -6.47 -0.77
CA ASN A 83 13.21 -5.05 -1.13
C ASN A 83 13.83 -4.13 -0.07
N VAL A 84 13.57 -4.38 1.22
CA VAL A 84 14.17 -3.62 2.32
C VAL A 84 15.69 -3.73 2.32
N LYS A 85 16.22 -4.94 2.06
CA LYS A 85 17.66 -5.16 1.94
C LYS A 85 18.25 -4.34 0.81
N ASN A 86 17.65 -4.38 -0.38
CA ASN A 86 18.11 -3.62 -1.55
C ASN A 86 18.08 -2.11 -1.29
N GLN A 87 16.99 -1.59 -0.70
CA GLN A 87 16.89 -0.17 -0.32
C GLN A 87 17.95 0.24 0.70
N THR A 88 18.30 -0.65 1.63
CA THR A 88 19.37 -0.41 2.61
C THR A 88 20.74 -0.33 1.92
N GLU A 89 21.02 -1.23 0.98
CA GLU A 89 22.27 -1.20 0.20
C GLU A 89 22.37 0.06 -0.67
N GLU A 90 21.27 0.49 -1.28
CA GLU A 90 21.20 1.75 -2.03
C GLU A 90 21.48 2.96 -1.14
N ALA A 91 20.90 3.01 0.07
CA ALA A 91 21.14 4.08 1.02
C ALA A 91 22.61 4.16 1.46
N ILE A 92 23.23 3.01 1.78
CA ILE A 92 24.66 2.94 2.13
C ILE A 92 25.54 3.43 0.97
N ASN A 93 25.21 3.04 -0.27
CA ASN A 93 25.96 3.48 -1.44
C ASN A 93 25.80 4.98 -1.71
N LEU A 94 24.61 5.54 -1.45
CA LEU A 94 24.38 6.97 -1.55
C LEU A 94 25.19 7.74 -0.50
N GLU A 95 25.20 7.28 0.75
CA GLU A 95 26.00 7.88 1.83
C GLU A 95 27.49 7.93 1.47
N LYS A 96 28.06 6.82 1.02
CA LYS A 96 29.46 6.77 0.55
C LYS A 96 29.75 7.79 -0.55
N ARG A 97 28.86 7.90 -1.55
CA ARG A 97 29.01 8.87 -2.65
C ARG A 97 28.94 10.32 -2.17
N ILE A 98 28.14 10.59 -1.15
CA ILE A 98 28.03 11.92 -0.52
C ILE A 98 29.34 12.24 0.22
N ASP A 99 29.84 11.31 1.03
CA ASP A 99 31.07 11.48 1.79
C ASP A 99 32.26 11.70 0.85
N GLU A 100 32.43 10.85 -0.16
CA GLU A 100 33.45 10.98 -1.21
C GLU A 100 33.39 12.36 -1.90
N TYR A 101 32.19 12.83 -2.23
CA TYR A 101 32.00 14.14 -2.85
C TYR A 101 32.47 15.28 -1.94
N TYR A 102 32.14 15.23 -0.63
CA TYR A 102 32.52 16.28 0.31
C TYR A 102 33.98 16.18 0.80
N GLU A 103 34.61 15.02 0.74
CA GLU A 103 36.05 14.85 0.94
C GLU A 103 36.86 15.43 -0.23
N MET A 104 36.40 15.22 -1.46
CA MET A 104 37.07 15.72 -2.67
C MET A 104 36.70 17.16 -3.02
N SER A 105 35.56 17.66 -2.53
CA SER A 105 35.14 19.03 -2.77
C SER A 105 35.96 20.01 -1.93
N PRO A 106 36.49 21.10 -2.53
CA PRO A 106 37.19 22.11 -1.76
C PRO A 106 36.21 22.73 -0.74
N ARG A 107 36.49 22.56 0.55
CA ARG A 107 35.74 23.24 1.62
C ARG A 107 35.73 24.74 1.30
N PRO A 108 34.56 25.41 1.24
CA PRO A 108 34.52 26.84 1.04
C PRO A 108 35.31 27.50 2.17
N LYS A 109 36.47 28.08 1.83
CA LYS A 109 37.30 28.85 2.76
C LYS A 109 36.46 30.01 3.28
N ASN A 110 35.93 29.88 4.49
CA ASN A 110 35.39 30.92 5.36
C ASN A 110 34.77 32.14 4.66
N LYS A 111 33.44 32.18 4.57
CA LYS A 111 32.73 33.43 4.89
C LYS A 111 31.89 33.16 6.13
N LYS A 112 32.33 33.73 7.26
CA LYS A 112 31.58 33.72 8.52
C LYS A 112 30.11 34.06 8.23
N PRO A 113 29.12 33.27 8.68
CA PRO A 113 27.74 33.71 8.63
C PRO A 113 27.62 34.96 9.52
N LYS A 114 27.26 36.09 8.93
CA LYS A 114 26.81 37.26 9.69
C LYS A 114 25.42 36.94 10.21
N PHE A 115 25.34 36.37 11.41
CA PHE A 115 24.12 36.47 12.19
C PHE A 115 24.04 37.90 12.72
N ASN A 116 23.12 38.70 12.15
CA ASN A 116 22.63 39.89 12.81
C ASN A 116 21.52 39.42 13.77
N VAL A 117 21.80 39.49 15.07
CA VAL A 117 20.77 39.55 16.11
C VAL A 117 20.34 41.00 16.25
#